data_AF-A0A9D8MAR0-F1
#
_entry.id   AF-A0A9D8MAR0-F1
#
_cell.length_a   1.000
_cell.length_b   1.000
_cell.length_c   1.000
_cell.angle_alpha   90.00
_cell.angle_beta   90.00
_cell.angle_gamma   90.00
#
_symmetry.space_group_name_H-M   'P 1'
#
loop_
_entity.id
_entity.type
_entity.pdbx_description
1 polymer ?
#
loop_
_entity_poly.entity_id
_entity_poly.type
_entity_poly.pdbx_seq_one_letter_code
_entity_poly.pdbx_strand_id
1 'polypeptide(L)'
;MKKVMTVLLIWFLLFAVILSYGIYWLFFDWSRFKDELIAQSTSPDGTYTINAYLSNGGATLSNSVLGELVFNEKNEKPKKIYWEYKIDYAIIEWLDDDTVVINGVQLELPKETYDYRRGIK
;
A
#
# COMPACT_ATOMS: atom_id res chain seq x y z
N MET A 1 27.25 -34.81 -20.82
CA MET A 1 25.79 -34.60 -21.02
C MET A 1 25.05 -34.30 -19.72
N LYS A 2 25.00 -35.22 -18.73
CA LYS A 2 24.30 -34.99 -17.44
C LYS A 2 24.73 -33.70 -16.71
N LYS A 3 26.04 -33.44 -16.58
CA LYS A 3 26.57 -32.21 -15.95
C LYS A 3 26.15 -30.91 -16.67
N VAL A 4 26.13 -30.92 -18.00
CA VAL A 4 25.71 -29.75 -18.82
C VAL A 4 24.22 -29.50 -18.63
N MET A 5 23.41 -30.56 -18.63
CA MET A 5 21.97 -30.48 -18.35
C MET A 5 21.69 -29.96 -16.94
N THR A 6 22.47 -30.38 -15.94
CA THR A 6 22.38 -29.84 -14.56
C THR A 6 22.69 -28.35 -14.51
N VAL A 7 23.75 -27.90 -15.19
CA VAL A 7 24.11 -26.47 -15.24
C VAL A 7 23.01 -25.64 -15.91
N LEU A 8 22.46 -26.10 -17.03
CA LEU A 8 21.36 -25.42 -17.72
C LEU A 8 20.10 -25.33 -16.85
N LEU A 9 19.77 -26.39 -16.10
CA LEU A 9 18.64 -26.39 -15.17
C LEU A 9 18.82 -25.34 -14.07
N ILE A 10 20.02 -25.22 -13.50
CA ILE A 10 20.32 -24.22 -12.46
C ILE A 10 20.11 -22.81 -13.02
N TRP A 11 20.62 -22.52 -14.23
CA TRP A 11 20.41 -21.22 -14.87
C TRP A 11 18.94 -20.93 -15.16
N PHE A 12 18.19 -21.92 -15.62
CA PHE A 12 16.76 -21.78 -15.84
C PHE A 12 16.00 -21.46 -14.55
N LEU A 13 16.31 -22.15 -13.45
CA LEU A 13 15.71 -21.90 -12.15
C LEU A 13 16.05 -20.50 -11.61
N LEU A 14 17.31 -20.08 -11.73
CA LEU A 14 17.73 -18.73 -11.36
C LEU A 14 16.97 -17.67 -12.17
N PHE A 15 16.84 -17.86 -13.48
CA PHE A 15 16.08 -16.97 -14.34
C PHE A 15 14.59 -16.92 -13.94
N ALA A 16 13.99 -18.07 -13.64
CA ALA A 16 12.60 -18.15 -13.19
C ALA A 16 12.36 -17.40 -11.87
N VAL A 17 13.32 -17.46 -10.92
CA VAL A 17 13.25 -16.70 -9.66
C VAL A 17 13.36 -15.20 -9.89
N ILE A 18 14.25 -14.76 -10.78
CA ILE A 18 14.38 -13.33 -11.12
C ILE A 18 13.11 -12.83 -11.80
N LEU A 19 12.57 -13.62 -12.75
CA LEU A 19 11.36 -13.29 -13.48
C LEU A 19 10.14 -13.21 -12.56
N SER A 20 9.99 -14.15 -11.64
CA SER A 20 8.87 -14.16 -10.69
C SER A 20 8.95 -12.97 -9.72
N TYR A 21 10.14 -12.61 -9.24
CA TYR A 21 10.34 -11.41 -8.44
C TYR A 21 10.00 -10.13 -9.22
N GLY A 22 10.43 -10.02 -10.48
CA GLY A 22 10.10 -8.88 -11.33
C GLY A 22 8.60 -8.71 -11.57
N ILE A 23 7.87 -9.82 -11.79
CA ILE A 23 6.40 -9.81 -11.89
C ILE A 23 5.78 -9.37 -10.56
N TYR A 24 6.26 -9.90 -9.44
CA TYR A 24 5.78 -9.50 -8.12
C TYR A 24 5.93 -7.99 -7.90
N TRP A 25 7.11 -7.45 -8.17
CA TRP A 25 7.42 -6.02 -8.02
C TRP A 25 6.58 -5.14 -8.96
N LEU A 26 6.35 -5.56 -10.20
CA LEU A 26 5.58 -4.76 -11.16
C LEU A 26 4.08 -4.68 -10.84
N PHE A 27 3.49 -5.73 -10.27
CA PHE A 27 2.03 -5.84 -10.14
C PHE A 27 1.51 -5.83 -8.71
N PHE A 28 2.31 -6.25 -7.72
CA PHE A 28 1.87 -6.44 -6.33
C PHE A 28 2.56 -5.50 -5.35
N ASP A 29 3.78 -5.04 -5.68
CA ASP A 29 4.45 -4.04 -4.87
C ASP A 29 3.84 -2.67 -5.14
N TRP A 30 2.98 -2.23 -4.22
CA TRP A 30 2.29 -0.95 -4.30
C TRP A 30 3.10 0.20 -3.72
N SER A 31 4.21 -0.09 -3.04
CA SER A 31 5.06 0.95 -2.43
C SER A 31 5.58 1.96 -3.46
N ARG A 32 5.74 1.52 -4.72
CA ARG A 32 6.09 2.34 -5.89
C ARG A 32 5.12 3.49 -6.20
N PHE A 33 3.92 3.50 -5.62
CA PHE A 33 2.95 4.56 -5.83
C PHE A 33 3.00 5.62 -4.72
N LYS A 34 3.80 5.41 -3.67
CA LYS A 34 3.99 6.37 -2.59
C LYS A 34 5.12 7.31 -2.97
N ASP A 35 4.81 8.57 -3.24
CA ASP A 35 5.83 9.56 -3.58
C ASP A 35 6.20 10.40 -2.35
N GLU A 36 5.22 11.07 -1.75
CA GLU A 36 5.44 12.01 -0.64
C GLU A 36 4.51 11.71 0.52
N LEU A 37 5.03 11.63 1.75
CA LEU A 37 4.21 11.54 2.96
C LEU A 37 3.62 12.92 3.26
N ILE A 38 2.30 13.06 3.15
CA ILE A 38 1.61 14.36 3.30
C ILE A 38 0.84 14.49 4.61
N ALA A 39 0.47 13.38 5.24
CA ALA A 39 -0.14 13.38 6.58
C ALA A 39 0.16 12.07 7.32
N GLN A 40 0.19 12.17 8.64
CA GLN A 40 0.31 11.03 9.54
C GLN A 40 -0.55 11.27 10.78
N SER A 41 -1.23 10.24 11.25
CA SER A 41 -2.02 10.32 12.49
C SER A 41 -2.07 8.96 13.17
N THR A 42 -1.97 8.94 14.50
CA THR A 42 -1.95 7.74 15.33
C THR A 42 -3.26 7.62 16.10
N SER A 43 -3.79 6.40 16.24
CA SER A 43 -5.02 6.13 16.99
C SER A 43 -4.90 6.58 18.44
N PRO A 44 -6.02 6.90 19.13
CA PRO A 44 -6.00 7.34 20.52
C PRO A 44 -5.29 6.37 21.47
N ASP A 45 -5.50 5.06 21.30
CA ASP A 45 -4.81 4.00 22.05
C ASP A 45 -3.37 3.72 21.60
N GLY A 46 -2.95 4.25 20.44
CA GLY A 46 -1.64 4.02 19.87
C GLY A 46 -1.46 2.68 19.17
N THR A 47 -2.49 1.84 19.00
CA THR A 47 -2.39 0.56 18.29
C THR A 47 -2.10 0.73 16.80
N TYR A 48 -2.60 1.80 16.19
CA TYR A 48 -2.50 2.06 14.75
C TYR A 48 -1.87 3.41 14.42
N THR A 49 -1.13 3.47 13.32
CA THR A 49 -0.74 4.73 12.68
C THR A 49 -1.15 4.72 11.22
N ILE A 50 -1.78 5.79 10.76
CA ILE A 50 -2.11 5.97 9.35
C ILE A 50 -1.11 6.93 8.73
N ASN A 51 -0.47 6.48 7.65
CA ASN A 51 0.37 7.30 6.79
C ASN A 51 -0.39 7.58 5.49
N ALA A 52 -0.63 8.85 5.18
CA ALA A 52 -1.18 9.25 3.90
C ALA A 52 -0.08 9.76 2.98
N TYR A 53 0.01 9.17 1.80
CA TYR A 53 0.98 9.50 0.77
C TYR A 53 0.29 10.14 -0.43
N LEU A 54 0.88 11.21 -0.94
CA LEU A 54 0.58 11.72 -2.28
C LEU A 54 1.23 10.79 -3.30
N SER A 55 0.47 10.47 -4.33
CA SER A 55 0.90 9.75 -5.52
C SER A 55 0.73 10.68 -6.72
N ASN A 56 1.84 11.07 -7.32
CA ASN A 56 1.89 12.01 -8.44
C ASN A 56 1.53 11.29 -9.74
N GLY A 57 0.48 11.76 -10.40
CA GLY A 57 0.04 11.22 -11.70
C GLY A 57 0.95 11.60 -12.87
N GLY A 58 1.90 12.50 -12.65
CA GLY A 58 2.71 13.14 -13.68
C GLY A 58 1.95 14.25 -14.40
N ALA A 59 2.43 14.65 -15.59
CA ALA A 59 1.90 15.79 -16.32
C ALA A 59 0.46 15.61 -16.85
N THR A 60 0.00 14.37 -17.02
CA THR A 60 -1.24 14.05 -17.74
C THR A 60 -2.33 13.42 -16.87
N LEU A 61 -2.00 12.98 -15.65
CA LEU A 61 -2.94 12.38 -14.71
C LEU A 61 -3.00 13.22 -13.43
N SER A 62 -4.18 13.24 -12.80
CA SER A 62 -4.32 13.89 -11.51
C SER A 62 -3.63 13.09 -10.41
N ASN A 63 -3.25 13.77 -9.33
CA ASN A 63 -2.70 13.12 -8.15
C ASN A 63 -3.75 12.24 -7.47
N SER A 64 -3.25 11.29 -6.68
CA SER A 64 -4.05 10.44 -5.80
C SER A 64 -3.49 10.51 -4.39
N VAL A 65 -4.33 10.19 -3.40
CA VAL A 65 -3.89 9.99 -2.02
C VAL A 65 -4.06 8.53 -1.63
N LEU A 66 -3.01 7.95 -1.07
CA LEU A 66 -2.93 6.57 -0.62
C LEU A 66 -2.79 6.53 0.90
N GLY A 67 -3.66 5.81 1.60
CA GLY A 67 -3.55 5.57 3.03
C GLY A 67 -2.98 4.20 3.35
N GLU A 68 -1.94 4.17 4.17
CA GLU A 68 -1.32 2.99 4.74
C GLU A 68 -1.62 2.90 6.24
N LEU A 69 -2.10 1.75 6.67
CA LEU A 69 -2.22 1.37 8.07
C LEU A 69 -0.95 0.67 8.55
N VAL A 70 -0.33 1.20 9.60
CA VAL A 70 0.80 0.61 10.32
C VAL A 70 0.30 0.07 11.65
N PHE A 71 0.68 -1.17 11.97
CA PHE A 71 0.41 -1.82 13.25
C PHE A 71 1.57 -1.50 14.20
N ASN A 72 1.35 -0.70 15.24
CA ASN A 72 2.44 -0.24 16.11
C ASN A 72 2.87 -1.32 17.11
N GLU A 73 1.93 -2.13 17.58
CA GLU A 73 2.17 -3.14 18.61
C GLU A 73 2.46 -4.54 18.04
N LYS A 74 2.16 -4.76 16.76
CA LYS A 74 2.32 -6.05 16.09
C LYS A 74 3.35 -5.94 14.98
N ASN A 75 4.18 -6.96 14.83
CA ASN A 75 5.13 -7.06 13.71
C ASN A 75 4.41 -7.53 12.43
N GLU A 76 3.38 -6.78 12.02
CA GLU A 76 2.59 -7.02 10.82
C GLU A 76 3.02 -6.06 9.70
N LYS A 77 2.91 -6.54 8.45
CA LYS A 77 3.20 -5.68 7.30
C LYS A 77 2.15 -4.58 7.21
N PRO A 78 2.55 -3.34 6.90
CA PRO A 78 1.60 -2.27 6.66
C PRO A 78 0.57 -2.63 5.59
N LYS A 79 -0.67 -2.21 5.80
CA LYS A 79 -1.82 -2.53 4.92
C LYS A 79 -2.27 -1.28 4.20
N LYS A 80 -2.49 -1.37 2.88
CA LYS A 80 -3.19 -0.30 2.15
C LYS A 80 -4.67 -0.29 2.56
N ILE A 81 -5.15 0.83 3.06
CA ILE A 81 -6.55 0.99 3.52
C ILE A 81 -7.33 2.07 2.78
N TYR A 82 -6.67 2.98 2.06
CA TYR A 82 -7.36 4.08 1.39
C TYR A 82 -6.71 4.41 0.05
N TRP A 83 -7.52 4.69 -0.96
CA TRP A 83 -7.08 5.20 -2.26
C TRP A 83 -8.16 6.10 -2.87
N GLU A 84 -7.86 7.40 -2.95
CA GLU A 84 -8.70 8.40 -3.61
C GLU A 84 -8.00 9.06 -4.80
N TYR A 85 -8.75 9.36 -5.87
CA TYR A 85 -8.25 9.96 -7.09
C TYR A 85 -8.69 11.43 -7.21
N LYS A 86 -7.88 12.27 -7.85
CA LYS A 86 -8.11 13.73 -8.00
C LYS A 86 -8.15 14.48 -6.67
N ILE A 87 -7.24 14.13 -5.78
CA ILE A 87 -7.05 14.82 -4.50
C ILE A 87 -5.55 14.90 -4.18
N ASP A 88 -5.15 15.96 -3.49
CA ASP A 88 -3.76 16.27 -3.16
C ASP A 88 -3.53 16.53 -1.65
N TYR A 89 -4.57 16.37 -0.83
CA TYR A 89 -4.50 16.54 0.62
C TYR A 89 -5.09 15.32 1.35
N ALA A 90 -4.70 15.18 2.61
CA ALA A 90 -5.22 14.14 3.50
C ALA A 90 -5.57 14.74 4.87
N ILE A 91 -6.85 14.67 5.22
CA ILE A 91 -7.36 14.95 6.56
C ILE A 91 -7.69 13.60 7.20
N ILE A 92 -7.08 13.32 8.34
CA ILE A 92 -7.22 12.05 9.07
C ILE A 92 -7.75 12.38 10.47
N GLU A 93 -8.96 11.90 10.77
CA GLU A 93 -9.65 12.12 12.04
C GLU A 93 -10.03 10.80 12.66
N TRP A 94 -9.61 10.54 13.90
CA TRP A 94 -10.01 9.34 14.64
C TRP A 94 -11.30 9.60 15.40
N LEU A 95 -12.28 8.71 15.24
CA LEU A 95 -13.52 8.74 16.02
C LEU A 95 -13.36 7.96 17.34
N ASP A 96 -12.61 6.87 17.29
CA ASP A 96 -12.23 6.02 18.41
C ASP A 96 -10.93 5.26 18.04
N ASP A 97 -10.64 4.17 18.76
CA ASP A 97 -9.39 3.41 18.64
C ASP A 97 -9.24 2.64 17.32
N ASP A 98 -10.35 2.22 16.71
CA ASP A 98 -10.37 1.41 15.48
C ASP A 98 -11.15 2.06 14.33
N THR A 99 -11.78 3.21 14.53
CA THR A 99 -12.55 3.91 13.51
C THR A 99 -11.91 5.23 13.13
N VAL A 100 -11.62 5.38 11.83
CA VAL A 100 -11.01 6.59 11.26
C VAL A 100 -11.86 7.17 10.14
N VAL A 101 -11.85 8.49 9.99
CA VAL A 101 -12.35 9.23 8.84
C VAL A 101 -11.17 9.82 8.07
N ILE A 102 -11.01 9.43 6.80
CA ILE A 102 -9.99 9.97 5.89
C ILE A 102 -10.71 10.72 4.77
N ASN A 103 -10.52 12.04 4.70
CA ASN A 103 -11.18 12.92 3.72
C ASN A 103 -12.71 12.70 3.61
N GLY A 104 -13.38 12.45 4.73
CA GLY A 104 -14.81 12.20 4.80
C GLY A 104 -15.24 10.74 4.58
N VAL A 105 -14.31 9.82 4.30
CA VAL A 105 -14.58 8.37 4.23
C VAL A 105 -14.28 7.73 5.57
N GLN A 106 -15.31 7.21 6.24
CA GLN A 106 -15.16 6.44 7.48
C GLN A 106 -14.75 4.99 7.17
N LEU A 107 -13.82 4.44 7.96
CA LEU A 107 -13.31 3.07 7.86
C LEU A 107 -13.17 2.43 9.25
N GLU A 108 -13.65 1.21 9.41
CA GLU A 108 -13.40 0.33 10.56
C GLU A 108 -12.14 -0.53 10.35
N LEU A 109 -11.09 -0.25 11.13
CA LEU A 109 -9.78 -0.88 11.02
C LEU A 109 -9.68 -2.16 11.87
N PRO A 110 -8.83 -3.12 11.48
CA PRO A 110 -8.04 -3.18 10.25
C PRO A 110 -8.83 -3.84 9.10
N LYS A 111 -10.15 -4.00 9.21
CA LYS A 111 -10.96 -4.82 8.30
C LYS A 111 -11.22 -4.11 6.99
N GLU A 112 -11.75 -2.90 7.07
CA GLU A 112 -12.24 -2.15 5.92
C GLU A 112 -11.12 -1.50 5.12
N THR A 113 -11.37 -1.37 3.82
CA THR A 113 -10.51 -0.62 2.89
C THR A 113 -11.36 0.16 1.90
N TYR A 114 -10.91 1.34 1.51
CA TYR A 114 -11.53 2.16 0.48
C TYR A 114 -10.69 2.23 -0.80
N ASP A 115 -11.36 2.10 -1.94
CA ASP A 115 -10.80 2.39 -3.26
C ASP A 115 -11.86 3.16 -4.05
N TYR A 116 -11.53 4.36 -4.56
CA TYR A 116 -12.47 5.22 -5.30
C TYR A 116 -13.20 4.53 -6.46
N ARG A 117 -12.64 3.44 -7.00
CA ARG A 117 -13.25 2.65 -8.09
C ARG A 117 -14.26 1.61 -7.60
N ARG A 118 -14.17 1.20 -6.33
CA ARG A 118 -14.88 0.03 -5.77
C ARG A 118 -15.66 0.33 -4.50
N GLY A 119 -15.42 1.49 -3.86
CA GLY A 119 -15.97 1.83 -2.56
C GLY A 119 -15.28 1.11 -1.41
N ILE A 120 -15.99 1.00 -0.29
CA ILE A 120 -15.55 0.32 0.92
C ILE A 120 -15.71 -1.21 0.74
N LYS A 121 -14.74 -1.98 1.25
CA LYS A 121 -14.72 -3.44 1.27
C LYS A 121 -14.22 -3.99 2.59
#